data_AF-A0A5S3V791-F1
#
_entry.id   AF-A0A5S3V791-F1
#
_cell.length_a   1.000
_cell.length_b   1.000
_cell.length_c   1.000
_cell.angle_alpha   90.00
_cell.angle_beta   90.00
_cell.angle_gamma   90.00
#
_symmetry.space_group_name_H-M   'P 1'
#
loop_
_entity.id
_entity.type
_entity.pdbx_description
1 polymer ?
#
loop_
_entity_poly.entity_id
_entity_poly.type
_entity_poly.pdbx_seq_one_letter_code
_entity_poly.pdbx_strand_id
1 'polypeptide(L)'
;MKKTSLSLALFAALGLTACNSDNQSTHTSVPVSASVNQSFETFSNAFISQYWAHYPEASSHAGYGKYDDIITIPNAQTRTKNNAFVTAQLATLHKFDVNTLTANQKTDYYLIENRLKLSLWHNNTFKSWQWNPSNYNVSGGFALLLNNRFKSTDEKLALVLNRLKFVPEYYQAAQNNIENPTLEFTQLAIQQNKGAFSVLKDDLLETVSNSNLSPEEKALFKSRFADAKTAIHGFVDFLTQLEKELSDNNSARSFRIGEALYEQKFAFDIQSGYTAKQMYHKALADKERVTDEMVKLTNQLWPKYFPNTEKPSNSRDAISQLIKHLSVKHVAKEKFVDEISKQIPALEAFVKEKNLITLDADKPLVVRKTPEYMRGYAMASINSPGPYESQGKIMN
;
A
#
# COMPACT_ATOMS: atom_id res chain seq x y z
N MET A 1 -24.61 64.24 -10.21
CA MET A 1 -25.56 65.11 -9.48
C MET A 1 -25.74 64.54 -8.07
N LYS A 2 -25.77 65.38 -7.01
CA LYS A 2 -25.99 65.04 -5.56
C LYS A 2 -24.99 64.01 -4.98
N LYS A 3 -24.03 64.29 -4.08
CA LYS A 3 -23.84 65.19 -2.91
C LYS A 3 -24.64 64.86 -1.63
N THR A 4 -23.90 64.30 -0.66
CA THR A 4 -24.00 64.26 0.82
C THR A 4 -22.65 63.71 1.32
N SER A 5 -21.94 64.10 2.39
CA SER A 5 -22.15 65.08 3.50
C SER A 5 -23.21 64.67 4.52
N LEU A 6 -23.01 64.71 5.85
CA LEU A 6 -21.91 65.14 6.74
C LEU A 6 -21.99 64.22 8.00
N SER A 7 -21.00 64.03 8.90
CA SER A 7 -20.56 64.98 9.93
C SER A 7 -19.38 64.46 10.77
N LEU A 8 -18.65 65.41 11.33
CA LEU A 8 -17.47 65.25 12.19
C LEU A 8 -17.88 65.15 13.68
N ALA A 9 -17.09 64.48 14.51
CA ALA A 9 -17.04 64.74 15.95
C ALA A 9 -15.57 64.66 16.42
N LEU A 10 -15.06 65.78 16.92
CA LEU A 10 -13.67 65.95 17.35
C LEU A 10 -13.68 66.17 18.87
N PHE A 11 -12.86 65.43 19.62
CA PHE A 11 -12.49 65.81 20.98
C PHE A 11 -10.99 65.59 21.18
N ALA A 12 -10.31 66.64 21.60
CA ALA A 12 -8.90 66.63 21.95
C ALA A 12 -8.75 66.82 23.47
N ALA A 13 -7.86 66.06 24.09
CA ALA A 13 -7.39 66.31 25.45
C ALA A 13 -5.91 65.93 25.56
N LEU A 14 -5.14 66.83 26.16
CA LEU A 14 -3.69 66.84 26.18
C LEU A 14 -3.05 65.69 26.96
N GLY A 15 -1.96 65.19 26.35
CA GLY A 15 -0.71 64.66 26.91
C GLY A 15 -0.50 64.47 28.42
N LEU A 16 0.26 63.40 28.71
CA LEU A 16 1.40 63.44 29.63
C LEU A 16 2.42 62.37 29.22
N THR A 17 3.69 62.75 29.10
CA THR A 17 4.81 61.84 28.84
C THR A 17 5.24 61.16 30.13
N ALA A 18 5.30 59.82 30.13
CA ALA A 18 6.02 59.05 31.13
C ALA A 18 6.86 57.99 30.41
N CYS A 19 8.16 58.24 30.26
CA CYS A 19 9.11 57.19 29.96
C CYS A 19 9.28 56.34 31.22
N ASN A 20 8.85 55.08 31.20
CA ASN A 20 9.32 54.10 32.16
C ASN A 20 10.00 52.96 31.40
N SER A 21 11.31 52.85 31.57
CA SER A 21 12.15 51.82 30.95
C SER A 21 12.03 50.53 31.76
N ASP A 22 11.00 49.73 31.53
CA ASP A 22 10.91 48.38 32.08
C ASP A 22 11.37 47.34 31.06
N ASN A 23 12.45 46.64 31.41
CA ASN A 23 12.94 45.46 30.68
C ASN A 23 11.94 44.31 30.81
N GLN A 24 10.97 44.22 29.88
CA GLN A 24 10.24 42.99 29.67
C GLN A 24 10.77 42.26 28.44
N SER A 25 11.56 41.23 28.70
CA SER A 25 11.90 40.18 27.73
C SER A 25 10.62 39.69 27.06
N THR A 26 10.47 39.95 25.76
CA THR A 26 9.36 39.43 24.96
C THR A 26 9.51 37.93 24.78
N HIS A 27 9.17 37.16 25.82
CA HIS A 27 8.79 35.77 25.67
C HIS A 27 7.45 35.76 24.93
N THR A 28 7.53 35.68 23.60
CA THR A 28 6.36 35.48 22.74
C THR A 28 5.71 34.16 23.13
N SER A 29 4.70 34.23 24.00
CA SER A 29 3.94 33.07 24.45
C SER A 29 3.13 32.55 23.28
N VAL A 30 3.72 31.61 22.53
CA VAL A 30 3.00 30.84 21.51
C VAL A 30 1.75 30.26 22.16
N PRO A 31 0.54 30.49 21.62
CA PRO A 31 -0.68 29.99 22.22
C PRO A 31 -0.59 28.47 22.36
N VAL A 32 -1.04 27.92 23.49
CA VAL A 32 -0.78 26.53 23.91
C VAL A 32 -1.14 25.50 22.81
N SER A 33 -2.20 25.76 22.04
CA SER A 33 -2.59 24.97 20.88
C SER A 33 -1.52 24.93 19.77
N ALA A 34 -0.91 26.06 19.42
CA ALA A 34 0.15 26.12 18.42
C ALA A 34 1.43 25.40 18.88
N SER A 35 1.80 25.50 20.18
CA SER A 35 2.94 24.74 20.72
C SER A 35 2.70 23.23 20.75
N VAL A 36 1.47 22.78 21.04
CA VAL A 36 1.12 21.35 20.99
C VAL A 36 1.13 20.85 19.54
N ASN A 37 0.56 21.60 18.59
CA ASN A 37 0.55 21.23 17.18
C ASN A 37 1.98 21.12 16.62
N GLN A 38 2.89 22.04 16.97
CA GLN A 38 4.30 21.97 16.56
C GLN A 38 5.05 20.78 17.18
N SER A 39 4.71 20.43 18.43
CA SER A 39 5.28 19.28 19.13
C SER A 39 4.83 17.96 18.48
N PHE A 40 3.56 17.87 18.08
CA PHE A 40 3.04 16.71 17.36
C PHE A 40 3.64 16.57 15.96
N GLU A 41 3.78 17.66 15.21
CA GLU A 41 4.47 17.65 13.91
C GLU A 41 5.93 17.18 14.04
N THR A 42 6.64 17.68 15.05
CA THR A 42 8.01 17.24 15.36
C THR A 42 8.06 15.75 15.66
N PHE A 43 7.11 15.23 16.46
CA PHE A 43 6.97 13.81 16.72
C PHE A 43 6.70 13.02 15.43
N SER A 44 5.75 13.41 14.58
CA SER A 44 5.39 12.69 13.36
C SER A 44 6.55 12.61 12.37
N ASN A 45 7.29 13.70 12.17
CA ASN A 45 8.48 13.74 11.31
C ASN A 45 9.61 12.83 11.85
N ALA A 46 9.83 12.84 13.17
CA ALA A 46 10.79 11.95 13.83
C ALA A 46 10.35 10.48 13.77
N PHE A 47 9.05 10.21 13.94
CA PHE A 47 8.45 8.88 13.87
C PHE A 47 8.66 8.25 12.50
N ILE A 48 8.26 8.93 11.42
CA ILE A 48 8.42 8.44 10.04
C ILE A 48 9.89 8.13 9.73
N SER A 49 10.80 9.04 10.10
CA SER A 49 12.25 8.86 9.89
C SER A 49 12.82 7.63 10.61
N GLN A 50 12.38 7.36 11.84
CA GLN A 50 12.78 6.17 12.61
C GLN A 50 12.09 4.90 12.11
N TYR A 51 10.82 4.99 11.72
CA TYR A 51 10.03 3.89 11.22
C TYR A 51 10.65 3.29 9.94
N TRP A 52 11.15 4.13 9.02
CA TRP A 52 11.90 3.67 7.84
C TRP A 52 13.17 2.87 8.18
N ALA A 53 13.88 3.23 9.25
CA ALA A 53 15.06 2.49 9.71
C ALA A 53 14.70 1.13 10.36
N HIS A 54 13.49 0.98 10.89
CA HIS A 54 12.98 -0.25 11.49
C HIS A 54 12.24 -1.17 10.50
N TYR A 55 11.73 -0.60 9.40
CA TYR A 55 11.03 -1.31 8.34
C TYR A 55 11.58 -0.90 6.95
N PRO A 56 12.84 -1.27 6.60
CA PRO A 56 13.46 -0.98 5.31
C PRO A 56 12.57 -1.29 4.09
N GLU A 57 11.89 -2.45 4.10
CA GLU A 57 11.01 -2.87 3.01
C GLU A 57 9.83 -1.91 2.82
N ALA A 58 9.27 -1.36 3.91
CA ALA A 58 8.21 -0.36 3.83
C ALA A 58 8.75 1.00 3.33
N SER A 59 9.98 1.34 3.70
CA SER A 59 10.70 2.51 3.19
C SER A 59 10.91 2.44 1.67
N SER A 60 11.33 1.28 1.14
CA SER A 60 11.47 1.09 -0.31
C SER A 60 10.13 1.17 -1.04
N HIS A 61 9.05 0.57 -0.51
CA HIS A 61 7.71 0.69 -1.09
C HIS A 61 7.14 2.12 -1.04
N ALA A 62 7.52 2.93 -0.05
CA ALA A 62 7.17 4.35 0.00
C ALA A 62 8.00 5.22 -0.98
N GLY A 63 9.07 4.68 -1.55
CA GLY A 63 10.01 5.41 -2.41
C GLY A 63 11.06 6.23 -1.64
N TYR A 64 11.26 6.00 -0.34
CA TYR A 64 12.21 6.77 0.48
C TYR A 64 13.68 6.49 0.13
N GLY A 65 13.99 5.30 -0.41
CA GLY A 65 15.27 4.96 -1.04
C GLY A 65 16.49 4.79 -0.12
N LYS A 66 16.46 5.32 1.11
CA LYS A 66 17.62 5.37 2.02
C LYS A 66 18.08 4.01 2.55
N TYR A 67 17.17 3.05 2.66
CA TYR A 67 17.43 1.72 3.24
C TYR A 67 17.28 0.58 2.21
N ASP A 68 17.31 0.95 0.91
CA ASP A 68 17.12 0.04 -0.22
C ASP A 68 18.15 -1.10 -0.28
N ASP A 69 19.34 -0.94 0.31
CA ASP A 69 20.39 -1.95 0.34
C ASP A 69 20.22 -2.99 1.47
N ILE A 70 19.25 -2.79 2.37
CA ILE A 70 19.02 -3.63 3.55
C ILE A 70 17.89 -4.65 3.32
N ILE A 71 18.10 -5.88 3.79
CA ILE A 71 17.04 -6.88 3.99
C ILE A 71 16.87 -7.09 5.48
N THR A 72 15.63 -6.98 5.97
CA THR A 72 15.28 -7.32 7.34
C THR A 72 15.35 -8.83 7.55
N ILE A 73 16.34 -9.32 8.30
CA ILE A 73 16.40 -10.74 8.69
C ILE A 73 15.22 -11.05 9.62
N PRO A 74 14.30 -11.97 9.27
CA PRO A 74 13.03 -12.12 9.95
C PRO A 74 13.12 -12.99 11.22
N ASN A 75 14.18 -12.87 12.01
CA ASN A 75 14.41 -13.70 13.19
C ASN A 75 13.69 -13.15 14.46
N ALA A 76 13.78 -13.91 15.57
CA ALA A 76 13.16 -13.51 16.84
C ALA A 76 13.75 -12.21 17.43
N GLN A 77 15.05 -11.96 17.25
CA GLN A 77 15.70 -10.73 17.73
C GLN A 77 15.14 -9.48 17.02
N THR A 78 14.95 -9.56 15.70
CA THR A 78 14.28 -8.52 14.90
C THR A 78 12.84 -8.28 15.38
N ARG A 79 12.06 -9.34 15.64
CA ARG A 79 10.70 -9.20 16.18
C ARG A 79 10.70 -8.49 17.54
N THR A 80 11.60 -8.86 18.45
CA THR A 80 11.74 -8.21 19.77
C THR A 80 12.16 -6.74 19.63
N LYS A 81 13.15 -6.43 18.78
CA LYS A 81 13.60 -5.05 18.50
C LYS A 81 12.44 -4.18 17.97
N ASN A 82 11.66 -4.71 17.03
CA ASN A 82 10.55 -3.98 16.44
C ASN A 82 9.37 -3.83 17.41
N ASN A 83 9.05 -4.86 18.21
CA ASN A 83 8.05 -4.73 19.28
C ASN A 83 8.44 -3.67 20.33
N ALA A 84 9.73 -3.60 20.71
CA ALA A 84 10.23 -2.59 21.65
C ALA A 84 10.12 -1.17 21.07
N PHE A 85 10.54 -0.97 19.81
CA PHE A 85 10.35 0.30 19.10
C PHE A 85 8.88 0.70 19.03
N VAL A 86 8.00 -0.19 18.58
CA VAL A 86 6.56 0.06 18.44
C VAL A 86 5.92 0.43 19.77
N THR A 87 6.30 -0.25 20.86
CA THR A 87 5.81 0.05 22.22
C THR A 87 6.27 1.42 22.69
N ALA A 88 7.52 1.81 22.46
CA ALA A 88 8.05 3.13 22.81
C ALA A 88 7.41 4.26 22.00
N GLN A 89 7.11 4.04 20.72
CA GLN A 89 6.39 5.01 19.88
C GLN A 89 4.94 5.18 20.33
N LEU A 90 4.22 4.10 20.65
CA LEU A 90 2.86 4.18 21.24
C LEU A 90 2.88 4.95 22.57
N ALA A 91 3.81 4.64 23.47
CA ALA A 91 3.93 5.33 24.76
C ALA A 91 4.33 6.82 24.62
N THR A 92 4.87 7.24 23.47
CA THR A 92 5.15 8.64 23.16
C THR A 92 3.92 9.32 22.54
N LEU A 93 3.27 8.65 21.58
CA LEU A 93 2.03 9.09 20.94
C LEU A 93 0.92 9.35 21.97
N HIS A 94 0.75 8.44 22.93
CA HIS A 94 -0.28 8.51 23.98
C HIS A 94 -0.10 9.66 24.98
N LYS A 95 0.98 10.46 24.89
CA LYS A 95 1.16 11.68 25.69
C LYS A 95 0.45 12.91 25.09
N PHE A 96 0.04 12.86 23.82
CA PHE A 96 -0.72 13.93 23.19
C PHE A 96 -2.21 13.79 23.52
N ASP A 97 -2.83 14.84 24.09
CA ASP A 97 -4.29 14.90 24.16
C ASP A 97 -4.84 15.13 22.76
N VAL A 98 -5.40 14.06 22.19
CA VAL A 98 -6.00 14.04 20.86
C VAL A 98 -6.98 15.20 20.66
N ASN A 99 -7.73 15.62 21.69
CA ASN A 99 -8.73 16.68 21.56
C ASN A 99 -8.12 18.04 21.16
N THR A 100 -6.89 18.31 21.60
CA THR A 100 -6.15 19.55 21.33
C THR A 100 -5.55 19.64 19.93
N LEU A 101 -5.42 18.50 19.24
CA LEU A 101 -4.84 18.41 17.89
C LEU A 101 -5.78 18.97 16.82
N THR A 102 -5.19 19.47 15.72
CA THR A 102 -5.93 19.81 14.49
C THR A 102 -6.59 18.58 13.85
N ALA A 103 -7.58 18.78 12.97
CA ALA A 103 -8.29 17.68 12.32
C ALA A 103 -7.35 16.72 11.54
N ASN A 104 -6.35 17.26 10.83
CA ASN A 104 -5.36 16.44 10.12
C ASN A 104 -4.48 15.65 11.10
N GLN A 105 -4.00 16.30 12.16
CA GLN A 105 -3.17 15.65 13.18
C GLN A 105 -3.94 14.59 14.00
N LYS A 106 -5.25 14.74 14.17
CA LYS A 106 -6.13 13.69 14.71
C LYS A 106 -6.15 12.46 13.80
N THR A 107 -6.27 12.66 12.48
CA THR A 107 -6.17 11.57 11.50
C THR A 107 -4.80 10.89 11.56
N ASP A 108 -3.71 11.67 11.54
CA ASP A 108 -2.34 11.14 11.65
C ASP A 108 -2.13 10.35 12.94
N TYR A 109 -2.61 10.86 14.07
CA TYR A 109 -2.57 10.18 15.36
C TYR A 109 -3.21 8.79 15.27
N TYR A 110 -4.44 8.69 14.76
CA TYR A 110 -5.15 7.41 14.68
C TYR A 110 -4.56 6.47 13.62
N LEU A 111 -4.00 6.97 12.52
CA LEU A 111 -3.31 6.15 11.53
C LEU A 111 -2.00 5.57 12.10
N ILE A 112 -1.19 6.38 12.78
CA ILE A 112 0.03 5.93 13.46
C ILE A 112 -0.34 4.90 14.55
N GLU A 113 -1.33 5.21 15.39
CA GLU A 113 -1.75 4.31 16.46
C GLU A 113 -2.23 2.95 15.93
N ASN A 114 -3.10 2.97 14.91
CA ASN A 114 -3.61 1.76 14.26
C ASN A 114 -2.48 0.93 13.65
N ARG A 115 -1.55 1.58 12.92
CA ARG A 115 -0.41 0.91 12.29
C ARG A 115 0.50 0.23 13.33
N LEU A 116 0.75 0.89 14.45
CA LEU A 116 1.58 0.38 15.54
C LEU A 116 0.90 -0.78 16.28
N LYS A 117 -0.39 -0.65 16.64
CA LYS A 117 -1.18 -1.74 17.24
C LYS A 117 -1.27 -2.96 16.31
N LEU A 118 -1.48 -2.75 15.02
CA LEU A 118 -1.49 -3.79 13.99
C LEU A 118 -0.13 -4.53 13.91
N SER A 119 1.00 -3.83 14.02
CA SER A 119 2.32 -4.48 14.06
C SER A 119 2.51 -5.38 15.28
N LEU A 120 2.05 -4.96 16.47
CA LEU A 120 2.10 -5.81 17.67
C LEU A 120 1.19 -7.02 17.52
N TRP A 121 -0.03 -6.83 17.01
CA TRP A 121 -0.99 -7.91 16.79
C TRP A 121 -0.48 -8.94 15.76
N HIS A 122 0.15 -8.50 14.67
CA HIS A 122 0.77 -9.41 13.70
C HIS A 122 1.87 -10.27 14.33
N ASN A 123 2.73 -9.68 15.15
CA ASN A 123 3.85 -10.38 15.77
C ASN A 123 3.40 -11.32 16.90
N ASN A 124 2.43 -10.90 17.72
CA ASN A 124 2.10 -11.54 18.99
C ASN A 124 0.85 -12.44 18.92
N THR A 125 -0.12 -12.11 18.07
CA THR A 125 -1.45 -12.74 18.03
C THR A 125 -1.72 -13.47 16.72
N PHE A 126 -1.60 -12.78 15.58
CA PHE A 126 -1.88 -13.39 14.27
C PHE A 126 -0.80 -14.36 13.82
N LYS A 127 0.47 -14.04 14.11
CA LYS A 127 1.66 -14.87 13.88
C LYS A 127 1.74 -15.50 12.48
N SER A 128 1.39 -14.75 11.44
CA SER A 128 1.52 -15.21 10.04
C SER A 128 2.97 -15.53 9.63
N TRP A 129 3.95 -15.06 10.40
CA TRP A 129 5.35 -15.46 10.29
C TRP A 129 5.58 -16.96 10.62
N GLN A 130 4.71 -17.62 11.39
CA GLN A 130 4.78 -19.08 11.60
C GLN A 130 4.11 -19.85 10.46
N TRP A 131 2.83 -19.58 10.22
CA TRP A 131 1.97 -20.48 9.44
C TRP A 131 1.78 -20.11 7.96
N ASN A 132 2.31 -18.97 7.52
CA ASN A 132 2.29 -18.56 6.12
C ASN A 132 3.73 -18.40 5.59
N PRO A 133 4.27 -19.46 4.95
CA PRO A 133 5.59 -19.42 4.34
C PRO A 133 5.72 -18.43 3.16
N SER A 134 4.63 -18.00 2.52
CA SER A 134 4.68 -17.08 1.38
C SER A 134 5.04 -15.64 1.78
N ASN A 135 5.14 -15.35 3.08
CA ASN A 135 5.75 -14.13 3.60
C ASN A 135 7.28 -14.10 3.40
N TYR A 136 7.91 -15.24 3.12
CA TYR A 136 9.36 -15.39 2.97
C TYR A 136 9.76 -15.41 1.50
N ASN A 137 10.07 -14.23 0.95
CA ASN A 137 10.52 -14.09 -0.43
C ASN A 137 11.31 -12.78 -0.63
N VAL A 138 12.59 -12.88 -0.99
CA VAL A 138 13.45 -11.69 -1.22
C VAL A 138 13.24 -11.02 -2.57
N SER A 139 12.62 -11.71 -3.54
CA SER A 139 12.59 -11.30 -4.96
C SER A 139 11.89 -9.97 -5.21
N GLY A 140 10.85 -9.63 -4.45
CA GLY A 140 10.12 -8.36 -4.60
C GLY A 140 11.01 -7.13 -4.40
N GLY A 141 11.91 -7.17 -3.41
CA GLY A 141 12.87 -6.08 -3.16
C GLY A 141 13.91 -5.96 -4.26
N PHE A 142 14.44 -7.08 -4.77
CA PHE A 142 15.35 -7.06 -5.93
C PHE A 142 14.66 -6.55 -7.20
N ALA A 143 13.41 -6.98 -7.45
CA ALA A 143 12.63 -6.54 -8.61
C ALA A 143 12.32 -5.05 -8.56
N LEU A 144 11.99 -4.50 -7.39
CA LEU A 144 11.75 -3.07 -7.20
C LEU A 144 12.98 -2.24 -7.58
N LEU A 145 14.18 -2.67 -7.17
CA LEU A 145 15.42 -1.96 -7.48
C LEU A 145 15.83 -2.08 -8.94
N LEU A 146 15.83 -3.29 -9.50
CA LEU A 146 16.23 -3.52 -10.89
C LEU A 146 15.31 -2.77 -11.87
N ASN A 147 14.01 -2.65 -11.56
CA ASN A 147 13.04 -1.89 -12.36
C ASN A 147 12.98 -0.38 -12.03
N ASN A 148 13.72 0.11 -11.04
CA ASN A 148 13.75 1.53 -10.70
C ASN A 148 14.31 2.34 -11.88
N ARG A 149 13.58 3.37 -12.33
CA ARG A 149 13.93 4.18 -13.51
C ARG A 149 14.75 5.43 -13.18
N PHE A 150 14.85 5.79 -11.90
CA PHE A 150 15.51 6.99 -11.41
C PHE A 150 16.95 6.76 -10.93
N LYS A 151 17.40 5.50 -10.91
CA LYS A 151 18.78 5.11 -10.58
C LYS A 151 19.54 4.66 -11.83
N SER A 152 20.84 4.90 -11.87
CA SER A 152 21.74 4.37 -12.90
C SER A 152 21.88 2.84 -12.79
N THR A 153 22.45 2.19 -13.81
CA THR A 153 22.72 0.75 -13.75
C THR A 153 23.70 0.42 -12.62
N ASP A 154 24.80 1.16 -12.50
CA ASP A 154 25.83 0.93 -11.47
C ASP A 154 25.26 1.13 -10.05
N GLU A 155 24.43 2.16 -9.83
CA GLU A 155 23.74 2.38 -8.55
C GLU A 155 22.85 1.20 -8.17
N LYS A 156 22.08 0.65 -9.13
CA LYS A 156 21.25 -0.53 -8.88
C LYS A 156 22.11 -1.74 -8.54
N LEU A 157 23.20 -1.96 -9.27
CA LEU A 157 24.10 -3.10 -9.03
C LEU A 157 24.78 -3.02 -7.67
N ALA A 158 25.21 -1.83 -7.22
CA ALA A 158 25.77 -1.62 -5.88
C ALA A 158 24.74 -1.91 -4.77
N LEU A 159 23.49 -1.47 -4.92
CA LEU A 159 22.40 -1.79 -3.98
C LEU A 159 22.11 -3.31 -3.97
N VAL A 160 22.06 -3.96 -5.14
CA VAL A 160 21.86 -5.41 -5.27
C VAL A 160 23.01 -6.18 -4.61
N LEU A 161 24.27 -5.81 -4.86
CA LEU A 161 25.47 -6.38 -4.24
C LEU A 161 25.38 -6.37 -2.71
N ASN A 162 24.88 -5.28 -2.14
CA ASN A 162 24.68 -5.12 -0.70
C ASN A 162 23.49 -5.93 -0.16
N ARG A 163 22.38 -6.04 -0.91
CA ARG A 163 21.24 -6.90 -0.52
C ARG A 163 21.57 -8.38 -0.54
N LEU A 164 22.34 -8.85 -1.54
CA LEU A 164 22.64 -10.27 -1.73
C LEU A 164 23.30 -10.91 -0.48
N LYS A 165 24.08 -10.14 0.30
CA LYS A 165 24.75 -10.62 1.52
C LYS A 165 23.79 -11.16 2.60
N PHE A 166 22.55 -10.68 2.62
CA PHE A 166 21.54 -11.06 3.62
C PHE A 166 20.72 -12.29 3.20
N VAL A 167 20.75 -12.70 1.93
CA VAL A 167 19.83 -13.71 1.40
C VAL A 167 19.98 -15.09 2.08
N PRO A 168 21.19 -15.61 2.35
CA PRO A 168 21.35 -16.88 3.06
C PRO A 168 20.77 -16.83 4.49
N GLU A 169 21.09 -15.81 5.28
CA GLU A 169 20.59 -15.66 6.65
C GLU A 169 19.07 -15.45 6.68
N TYR A 170 18.52 -14.71 5.71
CA TYR A 170 17.08 -14.49 5.57
C TYR A 170 16.31 -15.80 5.44
N TYR A 171 16.76 -16.70 4.56
CA TYR A 171 16.09 -17.99 4.34
C TYR A 171 16.34 -18.98 5.47
N GLN A 172 17.50 -18.94 6.14
CA GLN A 172 17.71 -19.72 7.37
C GLN A 172 16.75 -19.28 8.48
N ALA A 173 16.57 -17.97 8.67
CA ALA A 173 15.61 -17.42 9.63
C ALA A 173 14.16 -17.74 9.25
N ALA A 174 13.83 -17.84 7.96
CA ALA A 174 12.53 -18.28 7.47
C ALA A 174 12.25 -19.75 7.87
N GLN A 175 13.17 -20.67 7.59
CA GLN A 175 13.04 -22.09 7.98
C GLN A 175 12.84 -22.23 9.49
N ASN A 176 13.64 -21.52 10.30
CA ASN A 176 13.57 -21.55 11.76
C ASN A 176 12.28 -20.96 12.36
N ASN A 177 11.48 -20.24 11.58
CA ASN A 177 10.21 -19.65 12.02
C ASN A 177 8.98 -20.47 11.64
N ILE A 178 9.05 -21.24 10.55
CA ILE A 178 7.88 -21.88 9.96
C ILE A 178 7.41 -22.99 10.90
N GLU A 179 6.17 -22.87 11.34
CA GLU A 179 5.57 -23.76 12.34
C GLU A 179 4.07 -23.91 12.02
N ASN A 180 3.63 -25.17 11.91
CA ASN A 180 2.25 -25.53 11.58
C ASN A 180 1.63 -24.70 10.42
N PRO A 181 2.24 -24.71 9.22
CA PRO A 181 1.77 -23.92 8.10
C PRO A 181 0.52 -24.51 7.44
N THR A 182 -0.14 -23.65 6.66
CA THR A 182 -1.22 -24.07 5.75
C THR A 182 -0.63 -24.67 4.48
N LEU A 183 -1.30 -25.65 3.87
CA LEU A 183 -0.87 -26.21 2.59
C LEU A 183 -0.85 -25.14 1.49
N GLU A 184 -1.88 -24.29 1.42
CA GLU A 184 -2.07 -23.29 0.37
C GLU A 184 -0.95 -22.23 0.35
N PHE A 185 -0.57 -21.67 1.51
CA PHE A 185 0.56 -20.73 1.58
C PHE A 185 1.93 -21.40 1.42
N THR A 186 2.05 -22.71 1.67
CA THR A 186 3.29 -23.46 1.41
C THR A 186 3.48 -23.65 -0.09
N GLN A 187 2.43 -24.07 -0.80
CA GLN A 187 2.40 -24.16 -2.27
C GLN A 187 2.66 -22.82 -2.95
N LEU A 188 2.03 -21.75 -2.46
CA LEU A 188 2.27 -20.39 -2.96
C LEU A 188 3.72 -19.96 -2.75
N ALA A 189 4.32 -20.26 -1.59
CA ALA A 189 5.72 -19.95 -1.30
C ALA A 189 6.68 -20.68 -2.24
N ILE A 190 6.43 -21.95 -2.56
CA ILE A 190 7.19 -22.73 -3.55
C ILE A 190 7.12 -22.06 -4.92
N GLN A 191 5.91 -21.73 -5.40
CA GLN A 191 5.70 -21.09 -6.70
C GLN A 191 6.42 -19.73 -6.77
N GLN A 192 6.25 -18.88 -5.75
CA GLN A 192 6.80 -17.53 -5.74
C GLN A 192 8.33 -17.51 -5.58
N ASN A 193 8.92 -18.42 -4.80
CA ASN A 193 10.38 -18.50 -4.66
C ASN A 193 11.03 -19.15 -5.89
N LYS A 194 10.38 -20.10 -6.57
CA LYS A 194 10.79 -20.53 -7.94
C LYS A 194 10.74 -19.35 -8.93
N GLY A 195 9.78 -18.44 -8.76
CA GLY A 195 9.71 -17.19 -9.52
C GLY A 195 10.89 -16.22 -9.31
N ALA A 196 11.63 -16.33 -8.21
CA ALA A 196 12.75 -15.43 -7.90
C ALA A 196 13.88 -15.47 -8.95
N PHE A 197 14.07 -16.61 -9.63
CA PHE A 197 15.06 -16.76 -10.70
C PHE A 197 14.72 -15.96 -11.97
N SER A 198 13.47 -15.50 -12.13
CA SER A 198 13.11 -14.55 -13.20
C SER A 198 13.57 -13.11 -12.92
N VAL A 199 13.93 -12.81 -11.66
CA VAL A 199 14.50 -11.53 -11.21
C VAL A 199 16.02 -11.65 -11.09
N LEU A 200 16.51 -12.69 -10.42
CA LEU A 200 17.92 -13.02 -10.28
C LEU A 200 18.37 -13.94 -11.43
N LYS A 201 18.29 -13.43 -12.66
CA LYS A 201 18.73 -14.11 -13.88
C LYS A 201 20.25 -14.09 -14.02
N ASP A 202 20.80 -15.09 -14.70
CA ASP A 202 22.24 -15.14 -14.98
C ASP A 202 22.72 -14.01 -15.92
N ASP A 203 21.84 -13.45 -16.76
CA ASP A 203 22.05 -12.21 -17.54
C ASP A 203 22.51 -11.01 -16.69
N LEU A 204 22.17 -11.01 -15.39
CA LEU A 204 22.63 -9.98 -14.45
C LEU A 204 24.15 -10.03 -14.25
N LEU A 205 24.79 -11.20 -14.39
CA LEU A 205 26.25 -11.35 -14.31
C LEU A 205 26.96 -10.76 -15.54
N GLU A 206 26.33 -10.78 -16.71
CA GLU A 206 26.82 -10.05 -17.90
C GLU A 206 26.69 -8.54 -17.68
N THR A 207 25.55 -8.08 -17.17
CA THR A 207 25.32 -6.68 -16.81
C THR A 207 26.35 -6.18 -15.79
N VAL A 208 26.69 -7.00 -14.79
CA VAL A 208 27.76 -6.74 -13.81
C VAL A 208 29.14 -6.73 -14.48
N SER A 209 29.43 -7.66 -15.38
CA SER A 209 30.72 -7.71 -16.09
C SER A 209 30.98 -6.42 -16.89
N ASN A 210 29.93 -5.90 -17.54
CA ASN A 210 29.94 -4.68 -18.35
C ASN A 210 29.74 -3.37 -17.55
N SER A 211 29.58 -3.44 -16.22
CA SER A 211 29.38 -2.28 -15.34
C SER A 211 30.67 -1.54 -14.98
N ASN A 212 30.56 -0.37 -14.34
CA ASN A 212 31.69 0.39 -13.81
C ASN A 212 32.14 -0.04 -12.40
N LEU A 213 31.58 -1.13 -11.84
CA LEU A 213 32.03 -1.70 -10.57
C LEU A 213 33.51 -2.13 -10.61
N SER A 214 34.18 -2.13 -9.47
CA SER A 214 35.57 -2.59 -9.37
C SER A 214 35.72 -4.10 -9.68
N PRO A 215 36.92 -4.58 -10.06
CA PRO A 215 37.17 -6.02 -10.22
C PRO A 215 36.80 -6.84 -8.97
N GLU A 216 37.08 -6.29 -7.78
CA GLU A 216 36.77 -6.89 -6.48
C GLU A 216 35.25 -6.92 -6.24
N GLU A 217 34.54 -5.83 -6.55
CA GLU A 217 33.07 -5.76 -6.46
C GLU A 217 32.39 -6.74 -7.42
N LYS A 218 32.90 -6.87 -8.66
CA LYS A 218 32.40 -7.84 -9.65
C LYS A 218 32.59 -9.29 -9.17
N ALA A 219 33.76 -9.61 -8.60
CA ALA A 219 34.03 -10.92 -8.01
C ALA A 219 33.12 -11.20 -6.80
N LEU A 220 32.95 -10.23 -5.90
CA LEU A 220 32.08 -10.31 -4.73
C LEU A 220 30.60 -10.46 -5.11
N PHE A 221 30.15 -9.77 -6.17
CA PHE A 221 28.82 -9.92 -6.72
C PHE A 221 28.59 -11.35 -7.17
N LYS A 222 29.49 -11.90 -7.98
CA LYS A 222 29.38 -13.28 -8.49
C LYS A 222 29.30 -14.31 -7.36
N SER A 223 30.10 -14.15 -6.30
CA SER A 223 30.03 -15.00 -5.10
C SER A 223 28.66 -14.89 -4.42
N ARG A 224 28.27 -13.69 -3.98
CA ARG A 224 27.02 -13.47 -3.23
C ARG A 224 25.78 -13.84 -4.05
N PHE A 225 25.85 -13.72 -5.37
CA PHE A 225 24.78 -14.13 -6.29
C PHE A 225 24.63 -15.66 -6.34
N ALA A 226 25.73 -16.41 -6.37
CA ALA A 226 25.72 -17.87 -6.25
C ALA A 226 25.20 -18.32 -4.87
N ASP A 227 25.65 -17.67 -3.79
CA ASP A 227 25.19 -17.94 -2.42
C ASP A 227 23.68 -17.70 -2.29
N ALA A 228 23.18 -16.58 -2.84
CA ALA A 228 21.76 -16.25 -2.86
C ALA A 228 20.92 -17.25 -3.67
N LYS A 229 21.35 -17.65 -4.87
CA LYS A 229 20.67 -18.68 -5.66
C LYS A 229 20.63 -20.02 -4.90
N THR A 230 21.73 -20.40 -4.25
CA THR A 230 21.83 -21.62 -3.43
C THR A 230 20.85 -21.59 -2.26
N ALA A 231 20.76 -20.48 -1.52
CA ALA A 231 19.82 -20.30 -0.43
C ALA A 231 18.34 -20.35 -0.88
N ILE A 232 18.02 -19.75 -2.03
CA ILE A 232 16.67 -19.79 -2.61
C ILE A 232 16.31 -21.23 -3.02
N HIS A 233 17.22 -21.96 -3.67
CA HIS A 233 17.01 -23.37 -4.00
C HIS A 233 16.77 -24.22 -2.75
N GLY A 234 17.66 -24.14 -1.75
CA GLY A 234 17.51 -24.89 -0.50
C GLY A 234 16.22 -24.58 0.25
N PHE A 235 15.72 -23.34 0.19
CA PHE A 235 14.41 -22.99 0.77
C PHE A 235 13.24 -23.58 -0.04
N VAL A 236 13.32 -23.57 -1.38
CA VAL A 236 12.32 -24.22 -2.24
C VAL A 236 12.27 -25.73 -1.99
N ASP A 237 13.42 -26.37 -1.80
CA ASP A 237 13.52 -27.81 -1.53
C ASP A 237 12.95 -28.15 -0.14
N PHE A 238 13.32 -27.37 0.89
CA PHE A 238 12.71 -27.43 2.23
C PHE A 238 11.17 -27.33 2.18
N LEU A 239 10.65 -26.32 1.48
CA LEU A 239 9.20 -26.13 1.35
C LEU A 239 8.52 -27.26 0.58
N THR A 240 9.19 -27.82 -0.44
CA THR A 240 8.65 -28.94 -1.25
C THR A 240 8.57 -30.22 -0.42
N GLN A 241 9.58 -30.51 0.41
CA GLN A 241 9.54 -31.61 1.36
C GLN A 241 8.45 -31.39 2.43
N LEU A 242 8.34 -30.18 2.96
CA LEU A 242 7.31 -29.81 3.93
C LEU A 242 5.89 -29.91 3.35
N GLU A 243 5.64 -29.46 2.12
CA GLU A 243 4.36 -29.62 1.42
C GLU A 243 3.93 -31.09 1.36
N LYS A 244 4.88 -31.97 1.01
CA LYS A 244 4.65 -33.41 0.96
C LYS A 244 4.33 -33.97 2.35
N GLU A 245 5.10 -33.63 3.38
CA GLU A 245 4.85 -34.08 4.76
C GLU A 245 3.49 -33.64 5.29
N LEU A 246 3.05 -32.41 4.99
CA LEU A 246 1.74 -31.89 5.37
C LEU A 246 0.60 -32.65 4.68
N SER A 247 0.83 -33.07 3.43
CA SER A 247 -0.14 -33.78 2.60
C SER A 247 -0.25 -35.25 3.00
N ASP A 248 0.89 -35.95 3.07
CA ASP A 248 0.98 -37.38 3.41
C ASP A 248 0.43 -37.66 4.82
N ASN A 249 0.62 -36.73 5.78
CA ASN A 249 0.13 -36.86 7.15
C ASN A 249 -1.22 -36.16 7.41
N ASN A 250 -1.79 -35.45 6.42
CA ASN A 250 -2.98 -34.60 6.57
C ASN A 250 -2.89 -33.65 7.79
N SER A 251 -1.71 -33.05 8.01
CA SER A 251 -1.37 -32.28 9.22
C SER A 251 -1.38 -30.76 9.03
N ALA A 252 -1.74 -30.28 7.83
CA ALA A 252 -1.79 -28.86 7.51
C ALA A 252 -2.79 -28.06 8.36
N ARG A 253 -2.36 -26.88 8.81
CA ARG A 253 -3.27 -25.89 9.41
C ARG A 253 -4.29 -25.43 8.38
N SER A 254 -5.55 -25.26 8.78
CA SER A 254 -6.56 -24.64 7.90
C SER A 254 -6.19 -23.19 7.56
N PHE A 255 -6.33 -22.81 6.29
CA PHE A 255 -6.23 -21.40 5.86
C PHE A 255 -7.30 -20.49 6.50
N ARG A 256 -8.37 -21.07 7.06
CA ARG A 256 -9.47 -20.35 7.72
C ARG A 256 -9.00 -19.87 9.10
N ILE A 257 -8.81 -18.56 9.24
CA ILE A 257 -8.29 -17.94 10.47
C ILE A 257 -9.27 -17.88 11.65
N GLY A 258 -10.56 -18.18 11.44
CA GLY A 258 -11.61 -18.13 12.46
C GLY A 258 -12.14 -16.72 12.78
N GLU A 259 -13.34 -16.65 13.38
CA GLU A 259 -14.09 -15.40 13.61
C GLU A 259 -13.28 -14.37 14.42
N ALA A 260 -12.65 -14.79 15.52
CA ALA A 260 -11.90 -13.88 16.41
C ALA A 260 -10.72 -13.19 15.73
N LEU A 261 -9.88 -13.92 14.97
CA LEU A 261 -8.78 -13.32 14.21
C LEU A 261 -9.30 -12.53 13.00
N TYR A 262 -10.40 -12.94 12.39
CA TYR A 262 -10.99 -12.23 11.25
C TYR A 262 -11.56 -10.87 11.67
N GLU A 263 -12.33 -10.79 12.75
CA GLU A 263 -12.87 -9.53 13.28
C GLU A 263 -11.75 -8.57 13.73
N GLN A 264 -10.72 -9.08 14.42
CA GLN A 264 -9.54 -8.28 14.78
C GLN A 264 -8.81 -7.74 13.54
N LYS A 265 -8.55 -8.59 12.54
CA LYS A 265 -7.91 -8.18 11.28
C LYS A 265 -8.74 -7.15 10.52
N PHE A 266 -10.06 -7.36 10.43
CA PHE A 266 -10.99 -6.46 9.77
C PHE A 266 -11.01 -5.08 10.44
N ALA A 267 -11.01 -5.02 11.77
CA ALA A 267 -10.94 -3.76 12.51
C ALA A 267 -9.65 -2.97 12.20
N PHE A 268 -8.49 -3.63 12.19
CA PHE A 268 -7.21 -2.98 11.86
C PHE A 268 -7.09 -2.57 10.39
N ASP A 269 -7.50 -3.43 9.45
CA ASP A 269 -7.29 -3.21 8.01
C ASP A 269 -8.31 -2.27 7.39
N ILE A 270 -9.57 -2.35 7.81
CA ILE A 270 -10.70 -1.61 7.20
C ILE A 270 -11.07 -0.36 8.02
N GLN A 271 -10.75 -0.34 9.32
CA GLN A 271 -11.06 0.76 10.26
C GLN A 271 -12.54 1.23 10.17
N SER A 272 -13.45 0.28 9.95
CA SER A 272 -14.88 0.55 9.79
C SER A 272 -15.59 0.80 11.13
N GLY A 273 -16.68 1.58 11.11
CA GLY A 273 -17.65 1.65 12.21
C GLY A 273 -18.54 0.40 12.34
N TYR A 274 -18.35 -0.61 11.48
CA TYR A 274 -19.03 -1.90 11.52
C TYR A 274 -18.07 -3.04 11.83
N THR A 275 -18.56 -4.14 12.41
CA THR A 275 -17.82 -5.41 12.46
C THR A 275 -17.85 -6.13 11.11
N ALA A 276 -16.96 -7.10 10.89
CA ALA A 276 -16.98 -7.95 9.71
C ALA A 276 -18.31 -8.69 9.55
N LYS A 277 -18.88 -9.20 10.65
CA LYS A 277 -20.19 -9.87 10.68
C LYS A 277 -21.32 -8.94 10.26
N GLN A 278 -21.32 -7.68 10.73
CA GLN A 278 -22.29 -6.68 10.29
C GLN A 278 -22.14 -6.35 8.80
N MET A 279 -20.90 -6.24 8.31
CA MET A 279 -20.61 -6.02 6.89
C MET A 279 -21.09 -7.20 6.02
N TYR A 280 -20.89 -8.44 6.48
CA TYR A 280 -21.37 -9.65 5.82
C TYR A 280 -22.90 -9.67 5.68
N HIS A 281 -23.65 -9.35 6.75
CA HIS A 281 -25.10 -9.28 6.67
C HIS A 281 -25.61 -8.16 5.74
N LYS A 282 -24.92 -7.00 5.71
CA LYS A 282 -25.21 -5.94 4.71
C LYS A 282 -24.96 -6.43 3.29
N ALA A 283 -23.84 -7.09 3.03
CA ALA A 283 -23.50 -7.64 1.72
C ALA A 283 -24.51 -8.70 1.24
N LEU A 284 -25.08 -9.52 2.14
CA LEU A 284 -26.15 -10.45 1.80
C LEU A 284 -27.43 -9.74 1.36
N ALA A 285 -27.87 -8.72 2.11
CA ALA A 285 -29.06 -7.93 1.80
C ALA A 285 -28.89 -7.12 0.52
N ASP A 286 -27.73 -6.50 0.30
CA ASP A 286 -27.43 -5.80 -0.95
C ASP A 286 -27.32 -6.76 -2.14
N LYS A 287 -26.79 -7.98 -1.97
CA LYS A 287 -26.79 -9.01 -3.02
C LYS A 287 -28.22 -9.35 -3.45
N GLU A 288 -29.15 -9.49 -2.52
CA GLU A 288 -30.57 -9.72 -2.81
C GLU A 288 -31.19 -8.52 -3.54
N ARG A 289 -31.10 -7.32 -2.96
CA ARG A 289 -31.60 -6.08 -3.56
C ARG A 289 -31.09 -5.83 -4.98
N VAL A 290 -29.79 -6.03 -5.22
CA VAL A 290 -29.18 -5.86 -6.55
C VAL A 290 -29.65 -6.95 -7.51
N THR A 291 -29.81 -8.20 -7.04
CA THR A 291 -30.37 -9.29 -7.88
C THR A 291 -31.79 -8.95 -8.31
N ASP A 292 -32.63 -8.41 -7.43
CA ASP A 292 -34.02 -8.05 -7.75
C ASP A 292 -34.11 -6.92 -8.79
N GLU A 293 -33.26 -5.90 -8.68
CA GLU A 293 -33.16 -4.87 -9.73
C GLU A 293 -32.68 -5.44 -11.06
N MET A 294 -31.73 -6.39 -11.05
CA MET A 294 -31.32 -7.11 -12.26
C MET A 294 -32.47 -7.94 -12.85
N VAL A 295 -33.33 -8.55 -12.03
CA VAL A 295 -34.54 -9.26 -12.50
C VAL A 295 -35.53 -8.28 -13.16
N LYS A 296 -35.80 -7.14 -12.54
CA LYS A 296 -36.69 -6.10 -13.09
C LYS A 296 -36.20 -5.62 -14.45
N LEU A 297 -34.92 -5.24 -14.54
CA LEU A 297 -34.29 -4.80 -15.79
C LEU A 297 -34.27 -5.93 -16.84
N THR A 298 -34.02 -7.18 -16.43
CA THR A 298 -34.07 -8.33 -17.35
C THR A 298 -35.46 -8.52 -17.93
N ASN A 299 -36.51 -8.48 -17.11
CA ASN A 299 -37.90 -8.60 -17.57
C ASN A 299 -38.29 -7.46 -18.52
N GLN A 300 -37.87 -6.22 -18.22
CA GLN A 300 -38.14 -5.04 -19.06
C GLN A 300 -37.41 -5.12 -20.42
N LEU A 301 -36.17 -5.59 -20.44
CA LEU A 301 -35.32 -5.60 -21.62
C LEU A 301 -35.46 -6.89 -22.46
N TRP A 302 -36.00 -7.98 -21.91
CA TRP A 302 -36.12 -9.25 -22.61
C TRP A 302 -36.82 -9.15 -23.98
N PRO A 303 -38.07 -8.63 -24.10
CA PRO A 303 -38.76 -8.57 -25.40
C PRO A 303 -38.05 -7.66 -26.41
N LYS A 304 -37.18 -6.75 -25.98
CA LYS A 304 -36.39 -5.88 -26.87
C LYS A 304 -35.22 -6.60 -27.53
N TYR A 305 -34.54 -7.49 -26.79
CA TYR A 305 -33.34 -8.20 -27.28
C TYR A 305 -33.63 -9.65 -27.72
N PHE A 306 -34.76 -10.21 -27.27
CA PHE A 306 -35.18 -11.59 -27.50
C PHE A 306 -36.69 -11.67 -27.86
N PRO A 307 -37.16 -10.95 -28.90
CA PRO A 307 -38.60 -10.82 -29.20
C PRO A 307 -39.31 -12.15 -29.50
N ASN A 308 -38.57 -13.16 -29.97
CA ASN A 308 -39.09 -14.49 -30.34
C ASN A 308 -38.45 -15.62 -29.52
N THR A 309 -38.00 -15.34 -28.29
CA THR A 309 -37.40 -16.36 -27.41
C THR A 309 -38.03 -16.28 -26.04
N GLU A 310 -38.55 -17.40 -25.56
CA GLU A 310 -39.11 -17.49 -24.21
C GLU A 310 -38.03 -17.16 -23.17
N LYS A 311 -38.40 -16.38 -22.16
CA LYS A 311 -37.49 -16.03 -21.07
C LYS A 311 -37.37 -17.21 -20.10
N PRO A 312 -36.15 -17.64 -19.72
CA PRO A 312 -35.97 -18.63 -18.66
C PRO A 312 -36.78 -18.28 -17.40
N SER A 313 -37.42 -19.31 -16.83
CA SER A 313 -38.15 -19.20 -15.57
C SER A 313 -37.20 -18.97 -14.39
N ASN A 314 -36.00 -19.56 -14.45
CA ASN A 314 -34.91 -19.22 -13.53
C ASN A 314 -34.36 -17.82 -13.83
N SER A 315 -34.58 -16.91 -12.90
CA SER A 315 -34.11 -15.52 -12.98
C SER A 315 -32.59 -15.38 -13.18
N ARG A 316 -31.76 -16.27 -12.61
CA ARG A 316 -30.30 -16.18 -12.78
C ARG A 316 -29.88 -16.51 -14.21
N ASP A 317 -30.53 -17.50 -14.82
CA ASP A 317 -30.24 -17.92 -16.19
C ASP A 317 -30.70 -16.85 -17.18
N ALA A 318 -31.88 -16.25 -16.96
CA ALA A 318 -32.35 -15.10 -17.73
C ALA A 318 -31.41 -13.87 -17.62
N ILE A 319 -30.99 -13.51 -16.40
CA ILE A 319 -30.00 -12.44 -16.17
C ILE A 319 -28.70 -12.74 -16.92
N SER A 320 -28.16 -13.96 -16.77
CA SER A 320 -26.91 -14.41 -17.39
C SER A 320 -26.99 -14.35 -18.92
N GLN A 321 -28.09 -14.83 -19.51
CA GLN A 321 -28.30 -14.82 -20.95
C GLN A 321 -28.44 -13.40 -21.51
N LEU A 322 -29.15 -12.51 -20.83
CA LEU A 322 -29.24 -11.10 -21.24
C LEU A 322 -27.89 -10.39 -21.13
N ILE A 323 -27.16 -10.57 -20.03
CA ILE A 323 -25.81 -10.02 -19.87
C ILE A 323 -24.89 -10.54 -20.98
N LYS A 324 -24.89 -11.84 -21.26
CA LYS A 324 -24.09 -12.44 -22.33
C LYS A 324 -24.41 -11.83 -23.71
N HIS A 325 -25.68 -11.58 -24.01
CA HIS A 325 -26.08 -10.89 -25.24
C HIS A 325 -25.61 -9.44 -25.27
N LEU A 326 -25.80 -8.67 -24.19
CA LEU A 326 -25.36 -7.26 -24.13
C LEU A 326 -23.83 -7.13 -24.19
N SER A 327 -23.09 -8.06 -23.57
CA SER A 327 -21.63 -8.06 -23.51
C SER A 327 -20.94 -8.21 -24.88
N VAL A 328 -21.62 -8.68 -25.94
CA VAL A 328 -21.01 -8.71 -27.29
C VAL A 328 -20.87 -7.32 -27.91
N LYS A 329 -21.60 -6.33 -27.39
CA LYS A 329 -21.50 -4.93 -27.83
C LYS A 329 -20.41 -4.21 -27.05
N HIS A 330 -19.16 -4.45 -27.43
CA HIS A 330 -17.98 -3.78 -26.90
C HIS A 330 -17.21 -3.03 -28.00
N VAL A 331 -16.26 -2.17 -27.60
CA VAL A 331 -15.31 -1.54 -28.54
C VAL A 331 -14.40 -2.59 -29.17
N ALA A 332 -13.96 -2.39 -30.41
CA ALA A 332 -12.94 -3.23 -31.03
C ALA A 332 -11.64 -3.24 -30.20
N LYS A 333 -10.95 -4.38 -30.13
CA LYS A 333 -9.76 -4.59 -29.29
C LYS A 333 -8.67 -3.55 -29.56
N GLU A 334 -8.49 -3.21 -30.83
CA GLU A 334 -7.50 -2.26 -31.36
C GLU A 334 -7.82 -0.81 -30.96
N LYS A 335 -9.08 -0.55 -30.57
CA LYS A 335 -9.63 0.76 -30.19
C LYS A 335 -9.91 0.92 -28.70
N PHE A 336 -9.55 -0.06 -27.87
CA PHE A 336 -9.78 -0.03 -26.43
C PHE A 336 -9.15 1.19 -25.73
N VAL A 337 -7.88 1.49 -26.03
CA VAL A 337 -7.16 2.63 -25.44
C VAL A 337 -7.66 3.96 -25.97
N ASP A 338 -7.96 4.04 -27.26
CA ASP A 338 -8.53 5.22 -27.91
C ASP A 338 -9.87 5.62 -27.27
N GLU A 339 -10.74 4.63 -27.01
CA GLU A 339 -12.06 4.86 -26.40
C GLU A 339 -11.96 5.26 -24.92
N ILE A 340 -11.04 4.69 -24.14
CA ILE A 340 -10.75 5.17 -22.75
C ILE A 340 -10.28 6.63 -22.78
N SER A 341 -9.34 6.95 -23.68
CA SER A 341 -8.78 8.30 -23.84
C SER A 341 -9.84 9.33 -24.24
N LYS A 342 -10.91 8.91 -24.93
CA LYS A 342 -12.06 9.72 -25.31
C LYS A 342 -13.10 9.84 -24.18
N GLN A 343 -13.30 8.80 -23.37
CA GLN A 343 -14.28 8.81 -22.28
C GLN A 343 -13.86 9.70 -21.11
N ILE A 344 -12.57 9.79 -20.79
CA ILE A 344 -12.08 10.61 -19.65
C ILE A 344 -12.50 12.09 -19.79
N PRO A 345 -12.21 12.82 -20.89
CA PRO A 345 -12.67 14.20 -21.05
C PRO A 345 -14.19 14.36 -21.03
N ALA A 346 -14.94 13.37 -21.51
CA ALA A 346 -16.41 13.39 -21.48
C ALA A 346 -16.96 13.26 -20.04
N LEU A 347 -16.33 12.40 -19.22
CA LEU A 347 -16.66 12.27 -17.79
C LEU A 347 -16.25 13.52 -17.00
N GLU A 348 -15.09 14.10 -17.29
CA GLU A 348 -14.70 15.39 -16.70
C GLU A 348 -15.69 16.51 -17.02
N ALA A 349 -16.11 16.61 -18.29
CA ALA A 349 -17.10 17.60 -18.72
C ALA A 349 -18.44 17.40 -17.99
N PHE A 350 -18.91 16.16 -17.87
CA PHE A 350 -20.11 15.83 -17.10
C PHE A 350 -19.97 16.18 -15.61
N VAL A 351 -18.83 15.88 -14.97
CA VAL A 351 -18.56 16.23 -13.56
C VAL A 351 -18.56 17.75 -13.35
N LYS A 352 -17.96 18.51 -14.28
CA LYS A 352 -17.94 19.97 -14.28
C LYS A 352 -19.35 20.54 -14.50
N GLU A 353 -20.10 20.05 -15.48
CA GLU A 353 -21.47 20.48 -15.80
C GLU A 353 -22.44 20.21 -14.65
N LYS A 354 -22.34 19.05 -14.00
CA LYS A 354 -23.18 18.66 -12.86
C LYS A 354 -22.65 19.15 -11.51
N ASN A 355 -21.52 19.88 -11.49
CA ASN A 355 -20.86 20.43 -10.31
C ASN A 355 -20.69 19.39 -9.16
N LEU A 356 -20.22 18.18 -9.49
CA LEU A 356 -20.17 17.06 -8.55
C LEU A 356 -18.94 17.11 -7.63
N ILE A 357 -17.79 17.52 -8.16
CA ILE A 357 -16.52 17.69 -7.43
C ILE A 357 -15.60 18.63 -8.21
N THR A 358 -14.79 19.42 -7.49
CA THR A 358 -13.73 20.24 -8.10
C THR A 358 -12.62 19.35 -8.67
N LEU A 359 -12.22 19.61 -9.91
CA LEU A 359 -11.13 18.89 -10.60
C LEU A 359 -9.89 19.79 -10.72
N ASP A 360 -8.73 19.24 -10.41
CA ASP A 360 -7.44 19.90 -10.55
C ASP A 360 -6.99 19.91 -12.02
N ALA A 361 -7.05 21.08 -12.67
CA ALA A 361 -6.74 21.25 -14.08
C ALA A 361 -5.24 21.06 -14.40
N ASP A 362 -4.35 21.24 -13.42
CA ASP A 362 -2.90 21.12 -13.61
C ASP A 362 -2.41 19.67 -13.48
N LYS A 363 -3.30 18.74 -13.09
CA LYS A 363 -3.02 17.30 -12.94
C LYS A 363 -3.97 16.42 -13.80
N PRO A 364 -4.02 16.62 -15.13
CA PRO A 364 -4.86 15.81 -16.01
C PRO A 364 -4.42 14.34 -16.01
N LEU A 365 -5.39 13.43 -16.08
CA LEU A 365 -5.10 12.00 -16.06
C LEU A 365 -4.55 11.54 -17.42
N VAL A 366 -3.30 11.07 -17.44
CA VAL A 366 -2.65 10.61 -18.68
C VAL A 366 -2.87 9.11 -18.87
N VAL A 367 -3.62 8.75 -19.91
CA VAL A 367 -3.81 7.35 -20.32
C VAL A 367 -2.54 6.81 -20.98
N ARG A 368 -2.15 5.59 -20.61
CA ARG A 368 -1.08 4.83 -21.26
C ARG A 368 -1.44 3.35 -21.34
N LYS A 369 -0.72 2.62 -22.19
CA LYS A 369 -0.74 1.15 -22.13
C LYS A 369 0.03 0.69 -20.90
N THR A 370 -0.56 -0.18 -20.09
CA THR A 370 0.11 -0.89 -19.00
C THR A 370 1.42 -1.51 -19.52
N PRO A 371 2.58 -1.28 -18.88
CA PRO A 371 3.85 -1.89 -19.27
C PRO A 371 3.75 -3.41 -19.26
N GLU A 372 4.46 -4.10 -20.15
CA GLU A 372 4.22 -5.52 -20.42
C GLU A 372 4.42 -6.39 -19.18
N TYR A 373 5.45 -6.10 -18.38
CA TYR A 373 5.75 -6.75 -17.10
C TYR A 373 4.70 -6.54 -15.99
N MET A 374 3.74 -5.63 -16.18
CA MET A 374 2.63 -5.35 -15.25
C MET A 374 1.28 -5.86 -15.74
N ARG A 375 1.19 -6.41 -16.98
CA ARG A 375 -0.06 -6.92 -17.54
C ARG A 375 -0.44 -8.26 -16.89
N GLY A 376 -1.74 -8.55 -16.84
CA GLY A 376 -2.28 -9.84 -16.39
C GLY A 376 -2.94 -9.85 -15.01
N TYR A 377 -2.77 -8.80 -14.21
CA TYR A 377 -3.37 -8.70 -12.86
C TYR A 377 -4.62 -7.81 -12.80
N ALA A 378 -4.60 -6.68 -13.51
CA ALA A 378 -5.73 -5.75 -13.61
C ALA A 378 -5.92 -5.31 -15.07
N MET A 379 -7.18 -5.03 -15.45
CA MET A 379 -7.51 -4.54 -16.80
C MET A 379 -7.17 -3.05 -16.99
N ALA A 380 -7.30 -2.25 -15.94
CA ALA A 380 -6.90 -0.85 -15.85
C ALA A 380 -6.63 -0.51 -14.38
N SER A 381 -5.71 0.43 -14.10
CA SER A 381 -5.37 0.83 -12.73
C SER A 381 -4.64 2.17 -12.71
N ILE A 382 -5.01 3.06 -11.79
CA ILE A 382 -4.27 4.30 -11.56
C ILE A 382 -2.91 3.99 -10.93
N ASN A 383 -1.86 4.56 -11.50
CA ASN A 383 -0.51 4.61 -10.92
C ASN A 383 -0.22 6.06 -10.54
N SER A 384 -0.16 6.32 -9.23
CA SER A 384 0.12 7.64 -8.64
C SER A 384 1.55 7.69 -8.11
N PRO A 385 2.19 8.87 -8.08
CA PRO A 385 3.52 9.04 -7.48
C PRO A 385 3.54 8.58 -6.01
N GLY A 386 4.65 8.00 -5.59
CA GLY A 386 4.93 7.75 -4.17
C GLY A 386 5.09 9.07 -3.39
N PRO A 387 4.92 9.05 -2.04
CA PRO A 387 5.01 10.27 -1.22
C PRO A 387 6.39 10.97 -1.25
N TYR A 388 7.44 10.25 -1.68
CA TYR A 388 8.78 10.80 -1.88
C TYR A 388 9.13 11.11 -3.36
N GLU A 389 8.22 10.84 -4.30
CA GLU A 389 8.44 11.08 -5.73
C GLU A 389 7.99 12.49 -6.15
N SER A 390 8.87 13.48 -5.97
CA SER A 390 8.59 14.90 -6.26
C SER A 390 8.31 15.26 -7.72
N GLN A 391 8.41 14.32 -8.66
CA GLN A 391 8.23 14.55 -10.11
C GLN A 391 7.31 13.52 -10.82
N GLY A 392 6.69 12.59 -10.10
CA GLY A 392 5.85 11.58 -10.75
C GLY A 392 4.49 12.14 -11.19
N LYS A 393 4.02 11.72 -12.38
CA LYS A 393 2.67 12.03 -12.90
C LYS A 393 1.68 10.95 -12.49
N ILE A 394 0.42 11.32 -12.28
CA ILE A 394 -0.68 10.35 -12.14
C ILE A 394 -1.02 9.82 -13.53
N MET A 395 -0.92 8.49 -13.69
CA MET A 395 -1.14 7.80 -14.97
C MET A 395 -2.25 6.76 -14.82
N ASN A 396 -3.02 6.52 -15.90
CA ASN A 396 -3.97 5.40 -16.03
C ASN A 396 -3.42 4.40 -17.04
#